data_AF-R7A9Y0-F1
#
_entry.id   AF-R7A9Y0-F1
#
_cell.length_a   1.000
_cell.length_b   1.000
_cell.length_c   1.000
_cell.angle_alpha   90.00
_cell.angle_beta   90.00
_cell.angle_gamma   90.00
#
_symmetry.space_group_name_H-M   'P 1'
#
loop_
_entity.id
_entity.type
_entity.pdbx_description
1 polymer ?
#
loop_
_entity_poly.entity_id
_entity_poly.type
_entity_poly.pdbx_seq_one_letter_code
_entity_poly.pdbx_strand_id
1 'polypeptide(L)'
;MLFTTGRGTPFGTFVPTMKISTNSHLAAQKPGWIDFNAGVIVEDEPMEITCRRFTDYVIRVASGEFVNNEKKNYREIAIFKNGVTL
;
A
#
# COMPACT_ATOMS: atom_id res chain seq x y z
N MET A 1 -2.69 -7.60 1.75
CA MET A 1 -3.33 -6.95 0.59
C MET A 1 -2.37 -5.95 -0.02
N LEU A 2 -2.17 -6.02 -1.34
CA LEU A 2 -1.40 -5.03 -2.10
C LEU A 2 -2.39 -4.05 -2.74
N PHE A 3 -2.31 -2.77 -2.38
CA PHE A 3 -3.27 -1.75 -2.83
C PHE A 3 -2.53 -0.63 -3.55
N THR A 4 -2.67 -0.58 -4.88
CA THR A 4 -2.08 0.49 -5.69
C THR A 4 -2.95 1.74 -5.66
N THR A 5 -2.33 2.91 -5.61
CA THR A 5 -3.05 4.18 -5.63
C THR A 5 -2.25 5.29 -6.29
N GLY A 6 -2.91 6.04 -7.17
CA GLY A 6 -2.37 7.29 -7.72
C GLY A 6 -2.92 8.54 -7.04
N ARG A 7 -3.93 8.39 -6.16
CA ARG A 7 -4.65 9.50 -5.51
C ARG A 7 -4.59 9.49 -3.98
N GLY A 8 -3.98 8.46 -3.39
CA GLY A 8 -3.81 8.34 -1.94
C GLY A 8 -5.11 7.97 -1.24
N THR A 9 -5.88 7.02 -1.78
CA THR A 9 -7.10 6.52 -1.11
C THR A 9 -6.76 6.02 0.30
N PRO A 10 -7.42 6.52 1.36
CA PRO A 10 -7.12 6.15 2.75
C PRO A 10 -7.73 4.79 3.14
N PHE A 11 -7.62 3.78 2.29
CA PHE A 11 -8.25 2.47 2.50
C PHE A 11 -7.36 1.55 3.31
N GLY A 12 -7.79 1.01 4.45
CA GLY A 12 -6.98 0.09 5.26
C GLY A 12 -7.80 -1.03 5.90
N THR A 13 -7.48 -2.28 5.58
CA THR A 13 -8.22 -3.43 6.13
C THR A 13 -7.63 -3.95 7.43
N PHE A 14 -8.31 -4.92 8.05
CA PHE A 14 -7.87 -5.63 9.25
C PHE A 14 -6.65 -6.56 9.04
N VAL A 15 -6.21 -6.76 7.80
CA VAL A 15 -4.95 -7.45 7.46
C VAL A 15 -3.90 -6.43 6.97
N PRO A 16 -2.59 -6.78 6.94
CA PRO A 16 -1.56 -5.94 6.33
C PRO A 16 -2.01 -5.42 4.96
N THR A 17 -2.16 -4.10 4.83
CA THR A 17 -2.65 -3.45 3.60
C THR A 17 -1.60 -2.46 3.12
N MET A 18 -0.65 -2.97 2.33
CA MET A 18 0.46 -2.22 1.76
C MET A 18 -0.03 -1.23 0.69
N LYS A 19 0.19 0.06 0.90
CA LYS A 19 -0.12 1.11 -0.08
C LYS A 19 1.06 1.33 -1.00
N ILE A 20 0.79 1.15 -2.28
CA ILE A 20 1.78 1.28 -3.35
C ILE A 20 1.42 2.52 -4.17
N SER A 21 2.27 3.55 -4.11
CA SER A 21 2.07 4.76 -4.89
C SER A 21 2.50 4.55 -6.34
N THR A 22 1.70 5.03 -7.29
CA THR A 22 2.06 5.00 -8.72
C THR A 22 2.88 6.20 -9.17
N ASN A 23 3.15 7.18 -8.28
CA ASN A 23 3.96 8.35 -8.58
C ASN A 23 4.76 8.80 -7.34
N SER A 24 5.98 9.30 -7.55
CA SER A 24 6.87 9.70 -6.46
C SER A 24 6.39 10.94 -5.72
N HIS A 25 5.65 11.83 -6.38
CA HIS A 25 5.06 13.01 -5.76
C HIS A 25 4.12 12.64 -4.61
N LEU A 26 3.18 11.72 -4.83
CA LEU A 26 2.27 11.23 -3.80
C LEU A 26 3.01 10.49 -2.68
N ALA A 27 4.03 9.71 -3.02
CA ALA A 27 4.84 9.01 -2.01
C ALA A 27 5.56 10.00 -1.08
N ALA A 28 6.15 11.06 -1.65
CA ALA A 28 6.83 12.12 -0.91
C ALA A 28 5.89 12.96 -0.04
N GLN A 29 4.68 13.25 -0.53
CA GLN A 29 3.69 14.04 0.21
C GLN A 29 2.98 13.27 1.31
N LYS A 30 2.83 11.95 1.18
CA LYS A 30 2.10 11.11 2.14
C LYS A 30 2.94 9.92 2.64
N PRO A 31 4.12 10.15 3.23
CA PRO A 31 5.01 9.06 3.66
C PRO A 31 4.41 8.21 4.78
N GLY A 32 3.52 8.79 5.58
CA GLY A 32 2.80 8.04 6.60
C GLY A 32 1.67 7.15 6.06
N TRP A 33 1.31 7.26 4.79
CA TRP A 33 0.27 6.44 4.15
C TRP A 33 0.86 5.47 3.14
N ILE A 34 1.83 5.93 2.34
CA ILE A 34 2.46 5.13 1.29
C ILE A 34 3.57 4.26 1.88
N ASP A 35 3.48 2.96 1.63
CA ASP A 35 4.47 1.97 2.06
C ASP A 35 5.55 1.73 1.01
N PHE A 36 5.20 1.82 -0.27
CA PHE A 36 6.11 1.60 -1.39
C PHE A 36 5.88 2.61 -2.51
N ASN A 37 6.96 3.15 -3.08
CA ASN A 37 6.90 4.04 -4.23
C ASN A 37 7.28 3.28 -5.51
N ALA A 38 6.30 3.01 -6.37
CA ALA A 38 6.52 2.44 -7.70
C ALA A 38 6.67 3.50 -8.80
N GLY A 39 6.50 4.79 -8.47
CA GLY A 39 6.66 5.91 -9.41
C GLY A 39 8.09 6.02 -9.96
N VAL A 40 9.08 5.51 -9.23
CA VAL A 40 10.48 5.47 -9.65
C VAL A 40 10.71 4.74 -10.97
N ILE A 41 9.80 3.85 -11.39
CA ILE A 41 9.89 3.11 -12.67
C ILE A 41 9.88 4.05 -13.87
N VAL A 42 9.16 5.17 -13.79
CA VAL A 42 9.06 6.15 -14.88
C VAL A 42 10.00 7.34 -14.69
N GLU A 43 10.83 7.31 -13.65
CA GLU A 43 11.77 8.37 -13.29
C GLU A 43 13.21 7.85 -13.44
N ASP A 44 13.69 7.05 -12.48
CA ASP A 44 15.12 6.83 -12.28
C ASP A 44 15.51 5.35 -12.00
N GLU A 45 14.57 4.43 -11.78
CA GLU A 45 14.85 3.02 -11.45
C GLU A 45 14.28 2.05 -12.50
N PRO A 46 15.08 1.13 -13.08
CA PRO A 46 14.56 0.13 -14.00
C PRO A 46 13.52 -0.79 -13.32
N MET A 47 12.47 -1.14 -14.07
CA MET A 47 11.37 -1.99 -13.58
C MET A 47 11.86 -3.28 -12.90
N GLU A 48 12.90 -3.92 -13.43
CA GLU A 48 13.43 -5.15 -12.86
C GLU A 48 14.02 -4.95 -11.44
N ILE A 49 14.70 -3.83 -11.22
CA ILE A 49 15.27 -3.48 -9.91
C ILE A 49 14.15 -3.13 -8.93
N THR A 50 13.19 -2.29 -9.36
CA THR A 50 12.02 -1.96 -8.54
C THR A 50 11.22 -3.21 -8.18
N CYS A 51 11.06 -4.15 -9.10
CA CYS A 51 10.34 -5.42 -8.88
C CYS A 51 11.03 -6.30 -7.83
N ARG A 52 12.36 -6.39 -7.86
CA ARG A 52 13.13 -7.12 -6.82
C ARG A 52 12.91 -6.49 -5.45
N ARG A 53 13.09 -5.18 -5.33
CA ARG A 53 12.84 -4.41 -4.08
C ARG A 53 11.40 -4.57 -3.57
N PHE A 54 10.44 -4.55 -4.48
CA PHE A 54 9.03 -4.73 -4.16
C PHE A 54 8.76 -6.14 -3.62
N THR A 55 9.28 -7.16 -4.29
CA THR A 55 9.14 -8.57 -3.89
C THR A 55 9.78 -8.82 -2.52
N ASP A 56 10.99 -8.32 -2.30
CA ASP A 56 11.67 -8.41 -1.01
C ASP A 56 10.84 -7.74 0.10
N TYR A 57 10.23 -6.58 -0.19
CA TYR A 57 9.36 -5.91 0.77
C TYR A 57 8.08 -6.69 1.07
N VAL A 58 7.46 -7.30 0.05
CA VAL A 58 6.30 -8.18 0.25
C VAL A 58 6.66 -9.37 1.16
N ILE A 59 7.83 -9.99 0.97
CA ILE A 59 8.30 -11.09 1.82
C ILE A 59 8.52 -10.60 3.26
N ARG A 60 9.14 -9.44 3.47
CA ARG A 60 9.33 -8.87 4.82
C ARG A 60 8.00 -8.61 5.52
N VAL A 61 7.01 -8.04 4.82
CA VAL A 61 5.67 -7.81 5.39
C VAL A 61 4.96 -9.13 5.70
N ALA A 62 5.05 -10.12 4.81
CA ALA A 62 4.53 -11.45 5.07
C ALA A 62 5.22 -12.14 6.27
N SER A 63 6.48 -11.77 6.54
CA SER A 63 7.27 -12.25 7.69
C SER A 63 7.05 -11.46 8.98
N GLY A 64 6.14 -10.47 8.98
CA GLY A 64 5.73 -9.73 10.17
C GLY A 64 6.19 -8.27 10.25
N GLU A 65 6.85 -7.74 9.21
CA GLU A 65 7.11 -6.29 9.14
C GLU A 65 5.79 -5.51 8.97
N PHE A 66 5.50 -4.60 9.89
CA PHE A 66 4.25 -3.84 9.85
C PHE A 66 4.26 -2.80 8.72
N VAL A 67 3.13 -2.71 8.02
CA VAL A 67 2.84 -1.62 7.08
C VAL A 67 2.13 -0.45 7.78
N ASN A 68 2.04 0.70 7.12
CA ASN A 68 1.52 1.95 7.66
C ASN A 68 0.11 1.84 8.23
N ASN A 69 -0.77 1.01 7.64
CA ASN A 69 -2.11 0.82 8.19
C ASN A 69 -2.08 0.11 9.55
N GLU A 70 -1.21 -0.88 9.72
CA GLU A 70 -1.05 -1.61 10.97
C GLU A 70 -0.41 -0.74 12.05
N LYS A 71 0.65 0.00 11.69
CA LYS A 71 1.30 0.98 12.60
C LYS A 71 0.33 2.01 13.16
N LYS A 72 -0.70 2.38 12.39
CA LYS A 72 -1.73 3.35 12.77
C LYS A 72 -3.02 2.70 13.29
N ASN A 73 -3.04 1.36 13.38
CA ASN A 73 -4.18 0.58 13.83
C ASN A 73 -5.47 0.79 13.01
N TYR A 74 -5.34 1.05 11.71
CA TYR A 74 -6.47 1.11 10.78
C TYR A 74 -6.93 -0.31 10.44
N ARG A 75 -8.18 -0.65 10.80
CA ARG A 75 -8.77 -1.99 10.68
C ARG A 75 -10.20 -1.91 10.11
N GLU A 76 -10.36 -1.28 8.97
CA GLU A 76 -11.67 -1.11 8.34
C GLU A 76 -12.17 -2.45 7.78
N ILE A 77 -13.49 -2.63 7.80
CA ILE A 77 -14.17 -3.77 7.20
C ILE A 77 -15.27 -3.21 6.31
N ALA A 78 -15.20 -3.49 5.01
CA ALA A 78 -16.29 -3.20 4.09
C ALA A 78 -17.18 -4.45 3.99
N ILE A 79 -18.42 -4.34 4.47
CA ILE A 79 -19.41 -5.41 4.36
C ILE A 79 -20.25 -5.14 3.11
N PHE A 80 -20.12 -6.01 2.10
CA PHE A 80 -20.96 -5.95 0.91
C PHE A 80 -22.20 -6.84 1.13
N LYS A 81 -23.40 -6.26 1.11
CA LYS A 81 -24.67 -6.95 1.37
C LYS A 81 -25.70 -6.57 0.31
N ASN A 82 -26.44 -7.56 -0.18
CA ASN A 82 -27.50 -7.38 -1.18
C ASN A 82 -28.90 -7.13 -0.57
N GLY A 83 -29.01 -6.76 0.71
CA GLY A 83 -30.28 -6.63 1.43
C GLY A 83 -30.28 -5.44 2.38
N VAL A 84 -31.45 -5.12 2.93
CA VAL A 84 -31.67 -3.90 3.74
C VAL A 84 -30.76 -3.86 4.97
N THR A 85 -30.20 -2.69 5.25
CA THR A 85 -29.48 -2.36 6.49
C THR A 85 -30.51 -1.79 7.46
N LEU A 86 -30.66 -2.40 8.64
CA LEU A 86 -31.46 -1.87 9.76
C LEU A 86 -30.62 -0.88 10.57
#